data_AF-A0A7J7MYH1-F1
#
_entry.id   AF-A0A7J7MYH1-F1
#
_cell.length_a   1.000
_cell.length_b   1.000
_cell.length_c   1.000
_cell.angle_alpha   90.00
_cell.angle_beta   90.00
_cell.angle_gamma   90.00
#
_symmetry.space_group_name_H-M   'P 1'
#
loop_
_entity.id
_entity.type
_entity.pdbx_description
1 polymer ?
#
loop_
_entity_poly.entity_id
_entity_poly.type
_entity_poly.pdbx_seq_one_letter_code
_entity_poly.pdbx_strand_id
1 'polypeptide(L)'
;MGRIGKKLDINFVISTGENFYDDGLTSISDNAFKESFTKIYTAKSLQKQWNSVLGNHDYRGNVEAQLNPVLRKIDSRWLCLRSFP
;
A
#
# COMPACT_ATOMS: atom_id res chain seq x y z
N MET A 1 -0.04 3.62 -14.36
CA MET A 1 0.87 4.42 -13.51
C MET A 1 2.34 4.43 -13.98
N GLY A 2 2.98 3.30 -14.31
CA GLY A 2 4.44 3.25 -14.59
C GLY A 2 4.96 4.21 -15.69
N ARG A 3 4.21 4.39 -16.80
CA ARG A 3 4.59 5.34 -17.86
C ARG A 3 4.67 6.79 -17.36
N ILE A 4 3.69 7.22 -16.57
CA ILE A 4 3.65 8.57 -15.99
C ILE A 4 4.72 8.74 -14.93
N GLY A 5 4.90 7.75 -14.04
CA GLY A 5 5.97 7.77 -13.05
C GLY A 5 7.36 7.93 -13.67
N LYS A 6 7.60 7.33 -14.85
CA LYS A 6 8.85 7.51 -15.60
C LYS A 6 8.94 8.90 -16.24
N LYS A 7 7.86 9.39 -16.86
CA LYS A 7 7.82 10.69 -17.53
C LYS A 7 8.06 11.85 -16.58
N LEU A 8 7.53 11.75 -15.36
CA LEU A 8 7.60 12.81 -14.35
C LEU A 8 8.75 12.63 -13.34
N ASP A 9 9.50 11.53 -13.42
CA ASP A 9 10.56 11.15 -12.47
C ASP A 9 10.15 11.33 -11.00
N ILE A 10 9.09 10.63 -10.61
CA ILE A 10 8.48 10.80 -9.28
C ILE A 10 9.39 10.34 -8.14
N ASN A 11 9.28 11.00 -6.98
CA ASN A 11 10.02 10.62 -5.77
C ASN A 11 9.25 9.64 -4.88
N PHE A 12 7.92 9.72 -4.85
CA PHE A 12 7.04 8.86 -4.06
C PHE A 12 5.62 8.80 -4.66
N VAL A 13 4.79 7.92 -4.12
CA VAL A 13 3.36 7.80 -4.42
C VAL A 13 2.55 8.06 -3.15
N ILE A 14 1.37 8.67 -3.29
CA ILE A 14 0.37 8.76 -2.22
C ILE A 14 -0.80 7.84 -2.62
N SER A 15 -1.17 6.91 -1.75
CA SER A 15 -2.42 6.15 -1.86
C SER A 15 -3.45 6.77 -0.95
N THR A 16 -4.57 7.23 -1.51
CA THR A 16 -5.58 8.06 -0.81
C THR A 16 -6.62 7.25 -0.04
N GLY A 17 -6.30 6.00 0.33
CA GLY A 17 -7.25 5.06 0.94
C GLY A 17 -7.80 4.06 -0.06
N GLU A 18 -8.67 3.18 0.42
CA GLU A 18 -9.29 2.12 -0.39
C GLU A 18 -8.22 1.17 -0.96
N ASN A 19 -7.27 0.78 -0.12
CA ASN A 19 -6.09 0.05 -0.58
C ASN A 19 -6.43 -1.40 -0.96
N PHE A 20 -7.37 -2.02 -0.23
CA PHE A 20 -7.78 -3.41 -0.45
C PHE A 20 -9.30 -3.55 -0.39
N TYR A 21 -9.89 -3.90 -1.53
CA TYR A 21 -11.31 -4.18 -1.69
C TYR A 21 -11.62 -5.68 -1.49
N ASP A 22 -12.82 -6.07 -1.02
CA ASP A 22 -13.90 -5.18 -0.53
C ASP A 22 -13.81 -4.90 0.97
N ASP A 23 -13.08 -5.71 1.75
CA ASP A 23 -13.05 -5.63 3.22
C ASP A 23 -11.62 -5.61 3.77
N GLY A 24 -10.74 -4.80 3.17
CA GLY A 24 -9.38 -4.61 3.66
C GLY A 24 -8.54 -5.89 3.61
N LEU A 25 -7.50 -5.94 4.47
CA LEU A 25 -6.74 -7.17 4.71
C LEU A 25 -7.33 -7.90 5.91
N THR A 26 -7.27 -9.23 5.93
CA THR A 26 -7.69 -10.03 7.10
C THR A 26 -6.59 -10.19 8.15
N SER A 27 -5.32 -10.19 7.72
CA SER A 27 -4.15 -10.40 8.59
C SER A 27 -2.85 -9.87 7.95
N ILE A 28 -1.75 -9.87 8.69
CA ILE A 28 -0.40 -9.54 8.17
C ILE A 28 0.12 -10.53 7.12
N SER A 29 -0.51 -11.71 7.03
CA SER A 29 -0.17 -12.77 6.08
C SER A 29 -1.15 -12.88 4.92
N ASP A 30 -2.09 -11.95 4.81
CA ASP A 30 -3.09 -11.95 3.74
C ASP A 30 -2.43 -11.81 2.36
N ASN A 31 -2.76 -12.73 1.45
CA ASN A 31 -2.21 -12.75 0.10
C ASN A 31 -2.66 -11.54 -0.73
N ALA A 32 -3.78 -10.91 -0.38
CA ALA A 32 -4.28 -9.71 -1.05
C ALA A 32 -3.22 -8.59 -1.07
N PHE A 33 -2.36 -8.49 -0.06
CA PHE A 33 -1.24 -7.54 -0.08
C PHE A 33 -0.31 -7.78 -1.27
N LYS A 34 0.08 -9.04 -1.51
CA LYS A 34 0.97 -9.39 -2.63
C LYS A 34 0.24 -9.29 -3.97
N GLU A 35 -1.00 -9.75 -4.01
CA GLU A 35 -1.79 -9.86 -5.24
C GLU A 35 -2.28 -8.52 -5.75
N SER A 36 -2.57 -7.56 -4.87
CA SER A 36 -3.10 -6.24 -5.24
C SER A 36 -2.06 -5.11 -5.16
N PHE A 37 -0.92 -5.31 -4.48
CA PHE A 37 0.14 -4.29 -4.38
C PHE A 37 1.49 -4.76 -4.94
N THR A 38 2.14 -5.75 -4.31
CA THR A 38 3.53 -6.11 -4.64
C THR A 38 3.69 -6.59 -6.08
N LYS A 39 2.81 -7.49 -6.54
CA LYS A 39 2.89 -8.09 -7.88
C LYS A 39 2.30 -7.19 -8.97
N ILE A 40 1.55 -6.16 -8.62
CA ILE A 40 0.90 -5.25 -9.58
C ILE A 40 1.82 -4.09 -9.94
N TYR A 41 2.38 -3.41 -8.94
CA TYR A 41 3.14 -2.17 -9.17
C TYR A 41 4.63 -2.43 -9.41
N THR A 42 4.96 -3.27 -10.39
CA THR A 42 6.33 -3.77 -10.65
C THR A 42 7.18 -2.89 -11.58
N ALA A 43 6.59 -1.84 -12.16
CA ALA A 43 7.34 -0.93 -13.03
C ALA A 43 8.51 -0.26 -12.27
N LYS A 44 9.68 -0.13 -12.92
CA LYS A 44 10.89 0.48 -12.33
C LYS A 44 10.65 1.87 -11.75
N SER A 45 9.85 2.68 -12.43
CA SER A 45 9.47 4.03 -11.99
C SER A 45 8.56 4.07 -10.76
N LEU A 46 7.97 2.94 -10.37
CA LEU A 46 7.13 2.80 -9.17
C LEU A 46 7.86 2.09 -8.02
N GLN A 47 9.15 1.78 -8.19
CA GLN A 47 10.02 1.29 -7.12
C GLN A 47 10.46 2.47 -6.23
N LYS A 48 9.46 3.14 -5.67
CA LYS A 48 9.52 4.33 -4.82
C LYS A 48 8.68 4.07 -3.59
N GLN A 49 8.78 4.91 -2.56
CA GLN A 49 7.94 4.78 -1.37
C GLN A 49 6.47 5.13 -1.68
N TRP A 50 5.55 4.38 -1.09
CA TRP A 50 4.10 4.57 -1.16
C TRP A 50 3.60 4.98 0.22
N ASN A 51 3.15 6.23 0.34
CA ASN A 51 2.53 6.77 1.54
C ASN A 51 1.02 6.53 1.45
N SER A 52 0.55 5.51 2.14
CA SER A 52 -0.84 5.07 2.10
C SER A 52 -1.60 5.56 3.32
N VAL A 53 -2.79 6.11 3.11
CA VAL A 53 -3.79 6.32 4.16
C VAL A 53 -4.86 5.23 4.07
N LEU A 54 -5.71 5.12 5.10
CA LEU A 54 -6.78 4.13 5.16
C LEU A 54 -8.08 4.73 4.61
N GLY A 55 -8.78 4.00 3.75
CA GLY A 55 -10.14 4.31 3.30
C GLY A 55 -11.19 3.50 4.05
N ASN A 56 -12.47 3.70 3.72
CA ASN A 56 -13.56 3.01 4.39
C ASN A 56 -13.59 1.49 4.16
N HIS A 57 -13.19 0.96 3.00
CA HIS A 57 -13.09 -0.50 2.84
C HIS A 57 -11.95 -1.09 3.69
N ASP A 58 -10.84 -0.36 3.85
CA ASP A 58 -9.74 -0.77 4.72
C ASP A 58 -10.18 -0.91 6.19
N TYR A 59 -11.07 -0.02 6.64
CA TYR A 59 -11.67 -0.03 7.97
C TYR A 59 -12.67 -1.17 8.21
N ARG A 60 -13.17 -1.85 7.16
CA ARG A 60 -14.00 -3.06 7.31
C ARG A 60 -13.18 -4.29 7.63
N GLY A 61 -11.88 -4.25 7.31
CA GLY A 61 -10.92 -5.32 7.59
C GLY A 61 -10.05 -5.07 8.82
N ASN A 62 -8.91 -5.75 8.82
CA ASN A 62 -7.86 -5.61 9.83
C ASN A 62 -6.95 -4.42 9.50
N VAL A 63 -7.33 -3.25 9.99
CA VAL A 63 -6.53 -2.01 9.88
C VAL A 63 -5.12 -2.19 10.45
N GLU A 64 -4.97 -2.89 11.57
CA GLU A 64 -3.68 -3.10 12.21
C GLU A 64 -2.73 -3.90 11.32
N ALA A 65 -3.24 -4.77 10.45
CA ALA A 65 -2.41 -5.45 9.46
C ALA A 65 -1.74 -4.46 8.49
N GLN A 66 -2.50 -3.46 8.00
CA GLN A 66 -1.98 -2.45 7.07
C GLN A 66 -0.96 -1.51 7.73
N LEU A 67 -1.13 -1.22 9.02
CA LEU A 67 -0.22 -0.42 9.83
C LEU A 67 1.03 -1.21 10.28
N ASN A 68 0.98 -2.54 10.24
CA ASN A 68 2.02 -3.39 10.80
C ASN A 68 3.35 -3.27 10.04
N PRO A 69 4.49 -3.09 10.73
CA PRO A 69 5.82 -3.08 10.10
C PRO A 69 6.18 -4.34 9.32
N VAL A 70 5.51 -5.48 9.55
CA VAL A 70 5.73 -6.71 8.78
C VAL A 70 5.43 -6.51 7.29
N LEU A 71 4.43 -5.70 6.91
CA LEU A 71 4.16 -5.44 5.49
C LEU A 71 5.34 -4.73 4.80
N ARG A 72 6.08 -3.88 5.52
CA ARG A 72 7.33 -3.27 5.03
C ARG A 72 8.46 -4.27 4.81
N LYS A 73 8.46 -5.38 5.57
CA LYS A 73 9.42 -6.47 5.36
C LYS A 73 9.07 -7.30 4.13
N ILE A 74 7.78 -7.39 3.79
CA ILE A 74 7.30 -8.07 2.58
C ILE A 74 7.57 -7.20 1.34
N ASP A 75 7.29 -5.89 1.44
CA ASP A 75 7.55 -4.92 0.39
C ASP A 75 7.93 -3.56 1.02
N SER A 76 9.21 -3.20 0.88
CA SER A 76 9.79 -2.00 1.53
C SER A 76 9.18 -0.68 1.03
N ARG A 77 8.41 -0.72 -0.06
CA ARG A 77 7.72 0.45 -0.59
C ARG A 77 6.52 0.86 0.26
N TRP A 78 5.90 -0.05 1.01
CA TRP A 78 4.64 0.20 1.71
C TRP A 78 4.82 1.02 3.00
N LEU A 79 4.26 2.22 3.08
CA LEU A 79 4.18 3.00 4.31
C LEU A 79 2.73 3.40 4.60
N CYS A 80 2.09 2.69 5.52
CA CYS A 80 0.85 3.16 6.15
C CYS A 80 1.14 3.46 7.63
N LEU A 81 0.76 4.65 8.06
CA LEU A 81 0.94 5.15 9.43
C LEU A 81 -0.35 5.84 9.86
N ARG A 82 -0.68 5.70 11.14
CA ARG A 82 -1.78 6.41 11.77
C ARG A 82 -1.25 6.99 13.08
N SER A 83 -1.40 8.30 13.24
CA SER A 83 -1.11 9.00 14.49
C SER A 83 -2.40 9.67 14.94
N PHE A 84 -2.76 9.52 16.21
CA PHE A 84 -3.77 10.35 16.84
C PHE A 84 -3.05 11.41 17.68
N PRO A 85 -3.55 12.66 17.72
CA PRO A 85 -3.10 13.66 18.68
C PRO A 85 -3.41 13.24 20.12
#